data_AF-A0A015JFB5-F1
#
_entry.id   AF-A0A015JFB5-F1
#
_cell.length_a   1.000
_cell.length_b   1.000
_cell.length_c   1.000
_cell.angle_alpha   90.00
_cell.angle_beta   90.00
_cell.angle_gamma   90.00
#
_symmetry.space_group_name_H-M   'P 1'
#
loop_
_entity.id
_entity.type
_entity.pdbx_description
1 polymer ?
#
loop_
_entity_poly.entity_id
_entity_poly.type
_entity_poly.pdbx_seq_one_letter_code
_entity_poly.pdbx_strand_id
1 'polypeptide(L)'
;MDDSTLIASSKRGIEDRLSITAEFYTLNNTQANSAKYILLSSEQFSQTVMFDLSPSPLISSPTLTLKALALSTSFRFLGVWFCLSASSRFVHNQTTSMVKDMAALLSPKKLLAQHVAYLYNIVLLLRLEFRLQTTLFAESTINRMVSPMLSLIRQKAGFVSVTPLSALFTLLPFSIQQAFGRFLSSHVASWQKIFSHPSYKLFANYMITYLQGFLDCDACPSTIDLESWSHTFSLRTHSLFNSLLFSSRLNFTWSLLFRPPRKDLHPAIPLRSILPKELFTSMKNVRKNFGTHFLAQLVTPCSSRLLSWKDLRFLKRVSNKGSVPAWFNYLFNFVVISNSSFFVLPQFRIPNSHTVASISFIDISRNYLFNPQWAISFNRNTNSFLVGRVIIKDPGNSI
;
A
#
# COMPACT_ATOMS: atom_id res chain seq x y z
N MET A 1 13.65 1.03 -29.42
CA MET A 1 13.78 1.67 -28.10
C MET A 1 15.06 1.17 -27.47
N ASP A 2 15.81 2.07 -26.83
CA ASP A 2 17.11 1.83 -26.21
C ASP A 2 17.02 1.69 -24.67
N ASP A 3 16.02 2.31 -24.04
CA ASP A 3 15.76 2.19 -22.60
C ASP A 3 15.45 0.73 -22.20
N SER A 4 16.36 0.14 -21.41
CA SER A 4 16.27 -1.24 -20.92
C SER A 4 16.22 -1.30 -19.38
N THR A 5 15.59 -2.32 -18.82
CA THR A 5 15.48 -2.51 -17.36
C THR A 5 15.84 -3.93 -16.97
N LEU A 6 16.77 -4.06 -16.02
CA LEU A 6 17.19 -5.34 -15.45
C LEU A 6 16.57 -5.48 -14.05
N ILE A 7 15.96 -6.62 -13.78
CA ILE A 7 15.30 -6.92 -12.50
C ILE A 7 15.81 -8.27 -12.01
N ALA A 8 16.36 -8.31 -10.80
CA ALA A 8 16.69 -9.57 -10.13
C ALA A 8 16.39 -9.46 -8.63
N SER A 9 16.24 -10.61 -7.99
CA SER A 9 15.98 -10.71 -6.55
C SER A 9 17.24 -10.58 -5.69
N SER A 10 18.43 -10.54 -6.29
CA SER A 10 19.71 -10.49 -5.59
C SER A 10 20.77 -9.72 -6.37
N LYS A 11 21.81 -9.26 -5.67
CA LYS A 11 22.99 -8.62 -6.28
C LYS A 11 23.61 -9.51 -7.35
N ARG A 12 23.85 -10.78 -7.02
CA ARG A 12 24.42 -11.79 -7.93
C ARG A 12 23.59 -11.94 -9.20
N GLY A 13 22.27 -11.97 -9.07
CA GLY A 13 21.39 -12.03 -10.24
C GLY A 13 21.45 -10.76 -11.12
N ILE A 14 21.77 -9.59 -10.55
CA ILE A 14 22.05 -8.38 -11.34
C ILE A 14 23.42 -8.47 -12.01
N GLU A 15 24.45 -8.97 -11.31
CA GLU A 15 25.80 -9.21 -11.88
C GLU A 15 25.73 -10.12 -13.10
N ASP A 16 25.05 -11.27 -12.98
CA ASP A 16 24.85 -12.21 -14.07
C ASP A 16 24.15 -11.55 -15.28
N ARG A 17 23.10 -10.75 -15.03
CA ARG A 17 22.38 -10.04 -16.09
C ARG A 17 23.22 -8.94 -16.72
N LEU A 18 24.02 -8.21 -15.95
CA LEU A 18 24.92 -7.20 -16.46
C LEU A 18 26.02 -7.82 -17.32
N SER A 19 26.56 -8.99 -16.93
CA SER A 19 27.51 -9.75 -17.75
C SER A 19 26.93 -10.11 -19.11
N ILE A 20 25.76 -10.76 -19.13
CA ILE A 20 25.08 -11.15 -20.37
C ILE A 20 24.80 -9.92 -21.24
N THR A 21 24.38 -8.83 -20.61
CA THR A 21 24.08 -7.57 -21.30
C THR A 21 25.35 -6.94 -21.90
N ALA A 22 26.46 -6.97 -21.18
CA ALA A 22 27.74 -6.46 -21.66
C ALA A 22 28.26 -7.26 -22.86
N GLU A 23 28.23 -8.60 -22.78
CA GLU A 23 28.60 -9.47 -23.90
C GLU A 23 27.71 -9.24 -25.12
N PHE A 24 26.39 -9.16 -24.90
CA PHE A 24 25.43 -8.88 -25.97
C PHE A 24 25.73 -7.53 -26.65
N TYR A 25 26.02 -6.49 -25.89
CA TYR A 25 26.33 -5.18 -26.46
C TYR A 25 27.63 -5.19 -27.27
N THR A 26 28.69 -5.82 -26.74
CA THR A 26 29.96 -6.00 -27.46
C THR A 26 29.77 -6.76 -28.77
N LEU A 27 29.04 -7.88 -28.75
CA LEU A 27 28.77 -8.69 -29.96
C LEU A 27 28.01 -7.92 -31.04
N ASN A 28 27.13 -7.00 -30.64
CA ASN A 28 26.34 -6.19 -31.55
C ASN A 28 26.99 -4.84 -31.92
N ASN A 29 28.25 -4.60 -31.54
CA ASN A 29 28.94 -3.32 -31.72
C ASN A 29 28.13 -2.12 -31.19
N THR A 30 27.47 -2.32 -30.05
CA THR A 30 26.72 -1.28 -29.34
C THR A 30 27.36 -1.01 -27.99
N GLN A 31 27.18 0.19 -27.45
CA GLN A 31 27.71 0.55 -26.15
C GLN A 31 26.62 1.16 -25.28
N ALA A 32 26.47 0.63 -24.07
CA ALA A 32 25.58 1.22 -23.08
C ALA A 32 26.26 2.37 -22.35
N ASN A 33 25.50 3.45 -22.14
CA ASN A 33 25.95 4.58 -21.34
C ASN A 33 25.74 4.27 -19.85
N SER A 34 26.78 3.73 -19.20
CA SER A 34 26.78 3.39 -17.78
C SER A 34 26.48 4.59 -16.86
N ALA A 35 26.80 5.83 -17.28
CA ALA A 35 26.48 7.03 -16.50
C ALA A 35 24.97 7.32 -16.41
N LYS A 36 24.15 6.73 -17.31
CA LYS A 36 22.69 6.83 -17.27
C LYS A 36 22.03 5.73 -16.43
N TYR A 37 22.79 4.74 -15.95
CA TYR A 37 22.21 3.66 -15.17
C TYR A 37 21.72 4.17 -13.81
N ILE A 38 20.53 3.71 -13.43
CA ILE A 38 19.93 4.02 -12.13
C ILE A 38 19.78 2.70 -11.38
N LEU A 39 20.45 2.58 -10.24
CA LEU A 39 20.33 1.43 -9.36
C LEU A 39 19.20 1.65 -8.36
N LEU A 40 18.21 0.77 -8.38
CA LEU A 40 17.17 0.67 -7.36
C LEU A 40 17.43 -0.59 -6.52
N SER A 41 17.51 -0.42 -5.21
CA SER A 41 17.67 -1.53 -4.27
C SER A 41 16.68 -1.36 -3.11
N SER A 42 16.21 -2.48 -2.58
CA SER A 42 15.34 -2.55 -1.39
C SER A 42 16.13 -2.67 -0.09
N GLU A 43 17.44 -2.92 -0.15
CA GLU A 43 18.29 -3.17 1.01
C GLU A 43 19.32 -2.07 1.23
N GLN A 44 19.89 -1.56 0.13
CA GLN A 44 20.97 -0.57 0.15
C GLN A 44 20.46 0.75 -0.44
N PHE A 45 20.61 1.85 0.31
CA PHE A 45 20.10 3.16 -0.10
C PHE A 45 21.21 4.21 -0.02
N SER A 46 21.31 5.05 -1.05
CA SER A 46 22.34 6.11 -1.14
C SER A 46 23.80 5.62 -1.11
N GLN A 47 24.01 4.30 -1.13
CA GLN A 47 25.31 3.65 -1.05
C GLN A 47 25.85 3.36 -2.45
N THR A 48 27.17 3.41 -2.58
CA THR A 48 27.85 2.98 -3.79
C THR A 48 28.02 1.46 -3.75
N VAL A 49 27.54 0.80 -4.78
CA VAL A 49 27.57 -0.66 -4.92
C VAL A 49 28.47 -1.00 -6.11
N MET A 50 29.46 -1.85 -5.86
CA MET A 50 30.32 -2.42 -6.88
C MET A 50 29.74 -3.75 -7.35
N PHE A 51 29.60 -3.90 -8.66
CA PHE A 51 29.17 -5.12 -9.34
C PHE A 51 30.35 -5.73 -10.07
N ASP A 52 30.59 -7.00 -9.79
CA ASP A 52 31.66 -7.76 -10.44
C ASP A 52 31.06 -8.56 -11.58
N LEU A 53 31.51 -8.29 -12.80
CA LEU A 53 31.10 -9.01 -14.01
C LEU A 53 31.95 -10.28 -14.14
N SER A 54 31.32 -11.32 -14.63
CA SER A 54 32.00 -12.56 -15.00
C SER A 54 33.13 -12.29 -16.00
N PRO A 55 34.32 -12.87 -15.82
CA PRO A 55 35.44 -12.67 -16.74
C PRO A 55 35.08 -13.23 -18.12
N SER A 56 35.20 -12.39 -19.15
CA SER A 56 34.90 -12.72 -20.53
C SER A 56 35.80 -11.92 -21.46
N PRO A 57 36.31 -12.49 -22.57
CA PRO A 57 37.15 -11.77 -23.52
C PRO A 57 36.40 -10.61 -24.21
N LEU A 58 35.07 -10.62 -24.15
CA LEU A 58 34.19 -9.59 -24.70
C LEU A 58 33.95 -8.41 -23.74
N ILE A 59 34.45 -8.48 -22.51
CA ILE A 59 34.25 -7.47 -21.47
C ILE A 59 35.60 -6.82 -21.15
N SER A 60 35.74 -5.54 -21.52
CA SER A 60 36.97 -4.77 -21.30
C SER A 60 37.11 -4.24 -19.87
N SER A 61 35.99 -3.95 -19.19
CA SER A 61 35.97 -3.51 -17.79
C SER A 61 35.14 -4.48 -16.95
N PRO A 62 35.76 -5.33 -16.09
CA PRO A 62 35.05 -6.36 -15.35
C PRO A 62 34.28 -5.83 -14.13
N THR A 63 34.38 -4.53 -13.81
CA THR A 63 33.70 -3.95 -12.65
C THR A 63 32.84 -2.76 -13.05
N LEU A 64 31.66 -2.67 -12.46
CA LEU A 64 30.73 -1.56 -12.63
C LEU A 64 30.33 -1.01 -11.26
N THR A 65 30.52 0.29 -11.06
CA THR A 65 30.16 0.94 -9.80
C THR A 65 28.95 1.83 -10.00
N LEU A 66 27.88 1.59 -9.26
CA LEU A 66 26.64 2.36 -9.32
C LEU A 66 26.25 2.89 -7.94
N LYS A 67 25.72 4.11 -7.90
CA LYS A 67 25.14 4.65 -6.67
C LYS A 67 23.68 4.25 -6.57
N ALA A 68 23.33 3.53 -5.52
CA ALA A 68 21.95 3.18 -5.20
C ALA A 68 21.14 4.44 -4.90
N LEU A 69 19.95 4.52 -5.48
CA LEU A 69 19.03 5.63 -5.29
C LEU A 69 18.50 5.67 -3.84
N ALA A 70 18.29 6.86 -3.29
CA ALA A 70 17.70 7.00 -1.97
C ALA A 70 16.20 6.66 -1.99
N LEU A 71 15.65 6.18 -0.87
CA LEU A 71 14.22 5.84 -0.76
C LEU A 71 13.28 7.01 -1.09
N SER A 72 13.67 8.21 -0.68
CA SER A 72 12.87 9.45 -0.84
C SER A 72 13.07 10.13 -2.19
N THR A 73 14.07 9.72 -2.97
CA THR A 73 14.32 10.31 -4.28
C THR A 73 13.43 9.65 -5.33
N SER A 74 12.94 10.46 -6.26
CA SER A 74 12.12 10.00 -7.37
C SER A 74 12.97 9.72 -8.60
N PHE A 75 12.64 8.66 -9.33
CA PHE A 75 13.24 8.36 -10.63
C PHE A 75 12.19 8.38 -11.73
N ARG A 76 12.66 8.55 -12.96
CA ARG A 76 11.82 8.65 -14.16
C ARG A 76 11.90 7.36 -14.95
N PHE A 77 10.76 6.79 -15.31
CA PHE A 77 10.65 5.64 -16.22
C PHE A 77 9.59 5.94 -17.28
N LEU A 78 9.97 5.91 -18.56
CA LEU A 78 9.12 6.27 -19.70
C LEU A 78 8.36 7.60 -19.54
N GLY A 79 8.96 8.58 -18.86
CA GLY A 79 8.33 9.87 -18.59
C GLY A 79 7.38 9.91 -17.40
N VAL A 80 7.14 8.81 -16.69
CA VAL A 80 6.41 8.79 -15.41
C VAL A 80 7.39 8.74 -14.26
N TRP A 81 7.06 9.36 -13.13
CA TRP A 81 7.93 9.44 -11.97
C TRP A 81 7.48 8.50 -10.86
N PHE A 82 8.44 7.78 -10.29
CA PHE A 82 8.26 6.77 -9.26
C PHE A 82 9.14 7.10 -8.06
N CYS A 83 8.75 6.61 -6.88
CA CYS A 83 9.53 6.77 -5.65
C CYS A 83 9.42 5.49 -4.82
N LEU A 84 10.56 4.98 -4.32
CA LEU A 84 10.60 3.73 -3.55
C LEU A 84 9.88 3.84 -2.21
N SER A 85 9.87 5.03 -1.60
CA SER A 85 9.12 5.32 -0.37
C SER A 85 7.62 5.57 -0.59
N ALA A 86 7.10 5.33 -1.80
CA ALA A 86 5.73 5.64 -2.20
C ALA A 86 5.33 7.13 -2.00
N SER A 87 6.31 8.04 -1.96
CA SER A 87 6.05 9.48 -1.85
C SER A 87 5.56 10.05 -3.17
N SER A 88 4.41 10.73 -3.12
CA SER A 88 3.83 11.44 -4.27
C SER A 88 4.24 12.92 -4.36
N ARG A 89 5.14 13.38 -3.47
CA ARG A 89 5.48 14.82 -3.33
C ARG A 89 6.08 15.39 -4.61
N PHE A 90 6.99 14.65 -5.24
CA PHE A 90 7.60 15.06 -6.50
C PHE A 90 6.56 15.22 -7.60
N VAL A 91 5.71 14.20 -7.79
CA VAL A 91 4.65 14.22 -8.82
C VAL A 91 3.65 15.35 -8.57
N HIS A 92 3.25 15.56 -7.31
CA HIS A 92 2.39 16.68 -6.91
C HIS A 92 3.02 18.04 -7.25
N ASN A 93 4.30 18.24 -6.92
CA ASN A 93 5.00 19.49 -7.19
C ASN A 93 5.18 19.73 -8.69
N GLN A 94 5.56 18.69 -9.44
CA GLN A 94 5.71 18.75 -10.89
C GLN A 94 4.41 19.14 -11.58
N THR A 95 3.32 18.45 -11.26
CA THR A 95 2.00 18.72 -11.85
C THR A 95 1.48 20.11 -11.48
N THR A 96 1.67 20.53 -10.22
CA THR A 96 1.33 21.89 -9.79
C THR A 96 2.13 22.95 -10.53
N SER A 97 3.45 22.74 -10.73
CA SER A 97 4.28 23.65 -11.53
C SER A 97 3.77 23.73 -12.96
N MET A 98 3.55 22.59 -13.61
CA MET A 98 3.06 22.54 -14.99
C MET A 98 1.77 23.32 -15.21
N VAL A 99 0.81 23.24 -14.26
CA VAL A 99 -0.43 24.03 -14.33
C VAL A 99 -0.13 25.52 -14.18
N LYS A 100 0.69 25.90 -13.20
CA LYS A 100 1.06 27.30 -12.96
C LYS A 100 1.82 27.91 -14.13
N ASP A 101 2.77 27.18 -14.70
CA ASP A 101 3.59 27.61 -15.82
C ASP A 101 2.72 27.84 -17.06
N MET A 102 1.76 26.95 -17.32
CA MET A 102 0.81 27.12 -18.42
C MET A 102 -0.15 28.30 -18.19
N ALA A 103 -0.65 28.47 -16.97
CA ALA A 103 -1.49 29.62 -16.63
C ALA A 103 -0.73 30.94 -16.80
N ALA A 104 0.51 31.02 -16.32
CA ALA A 104 1.37 32.18 -16.47
C ALA A 104 1.68 32.49 -17.95
N LEU A 105 1.93 31.46 -18.75
CA LEU A 105 2.20 31.60 -20.19
C LEU A 105 0.98 32.09 -20.98
N LEU A 106 -0.23 31.66 -20.60
CA LEU A 106 -1.47 32.03 -21.30
C LEU A 106 -2.10 33.33 -20.80
N SER A 107 -1.83 33.72 -19.55
CA SER A 107 -2.39 34.92 -18.91
C SER A 107 -2.24 36.20 -19.75
N PRO A 108 -1.02 36.59 -20.22
CA PRO A 108 -0.84 37.84 -20.96
C PRO A 108 -1.38 37.77 -22.41
N LYS A 109 -1.74 36.58 -22.91
CA LYS A 109 -2.14 36.41 -24.30
C LYS A 109 -3.58 36.88 -24.52
N LYS A 110 -3.83 37.55 -25.65
CA LYS A 110 -5.17 37.96 -26.12
C LYS A 110 -5.94 36.76 -26.67
N LEU A 111 -6.28 35.82 -25.80
CA LEU A 111 -7.02 34.60 -26.12
C LEU A 111 -8.46 34.70 -25.58
N LEU A 112 -9.41 34.21 -26.37
CA LEU A 112 -10.77 33.97 -25.90
C LEU A 112 -10.80 32.82 -24.88
N ALA A 113 -11.78 32.85 -23.98
CA ALA A 113 -11.96 31.81 -22.96
C ALA A 113 -12.09 30.40 -23.57
N GLN A 114 -12.75 30.27 -24.73
CA GLN A 114 -12.87 29.01 -25.46
C GLN A 114 -11.51 28.43 -25.90
N HIS A 115 -10.55 29.28 -26.29
CA HIS A 115 -9.21 28.82 -26.69
C HIS A 115 -8.43 28.32 -25.47
N VAL A 116 -8.57 28.99 -24.33
CA VAL A 116 -7.95 28.56 -23.06
C VAL A 116 -8.59 27.26 -22.57
N ALA A 117 -9.92 27.12 -22.66
CA ALA A 117 -10.64 25.91 -22.32
C ALA A 117 -10.24 24.72 -23.20
N TYR A 118 -10.06 24.94 -24.51
CA TYR A 118 -9.53 23.93 -25.41
C TYR A 118 -8.13 23.46 -25.00
N LEU A 119 -7.20 24.39 -24.75
CA LEU A 119 -5.85 24.07 -24.30
C LEU A 119 -5.84 23.34 -22.95
N TYR A 120 -6.74 23.72 -22.05
CA TYR A 120 -6.93 23.03 -20.78
C TYR A 120 -7.37 21.57 -21.01
N ASN A 121 -8.44 21.34 -21.76
CA ASN A 121 -9.02 20.02 -21.98
C ASN A 121 -8.11 19.09 -22.78
N ILE A 122 -7.52 19.58 -23.87
CA ILE A 122 -6.78 18.74 -24.81
C ILE A 122 -5.32 18.66 -24.44
N VAL A 123 -4.66 19.77 -24.07
CA VAL A 123 -3.22 19.75 -23.82
C VAL A 123 -2.91 19.48 -22.35
N LEU A 124 -3.45 20.29 -21.45
CA LEU A 124 -3.04 20.22 -20.04
C LEU A 124 -3.54 18.94 -19.38
N LEU A 125 -4.82 18.61 -19.51
CA LEU A 125 -5.38 17.42 -18.87
C LEU A 125 -4.71 16.14 -19.38
N LEU A 126 -4.44 16.01 -20.69
CA LEU A 126 -3.69 14.85 -21.21
C LEU A 126 -2.29 14.76 -20.61
N ARG A 127 -1.56 15.88 -20.51
CA ARG A 127 -0.22 15.90 -19.91
C ARG A 127 -0.25 15.54 -18.43
N LEU A 128 -1.25 16.02 -17.69
CA LEU A 128 -1.42 15.69 -16.28
C LEU A 128 -1.80 14.23 -16.09
N GLU A 129 -2.75 13.74 -16.88
CA GLU A 129 -3.20 12.34 -16.89
C GLU A 129 -2.00 11.40 -17.10
N PHE A 130 -1.14 11.70 -18.07
CA PHE A 130 0.09 10.95 -18.30
C PHE A 130 1.04 10.95 -17.10
N ARG A 131 1.25 12.11 -16.45
CA ARG A 131 2.14 12.20 -15.26
C ARG A 131 1.55 11.53 -14.02
N LEU A 132 0.22 11.44 -13.94
CA LEU A 132 -0.54 10.91 -12.81
C LEU A 132 -0.94 9.44 -12.98
N GLN A 133 -0.45 8.74 -14.00
CA GLN A 133 -0.82 7.34 -14.30
C GLN A 133 -0.65 6.39 -13.11
N THR A 134 0.29 6.67 -12.20
CA THR A 134 0.60 5.81 -11.04
C THR A 134 0.10 6.38 -9.72
N THR A 135 -0.40 7.62 -9.72
CA THR A 135 -0.81 8.34 -8.51
C THR A 135 -2.16 9.02 -8.71
N LEU A 136 -3.16 8.55 -7.96
CA LEU A 136 -4.49 9.16 -7.98
C LEU A 136 -4.67 9.96 -6.70
N PHE A 137 -4.83 11.29 -6.80
CA PHE A 137 -5.04 12.17 -5.66
C PHE A 137 -6.53 12.29 -5.30
N ALA A 138 -6.82 12.74 -4.08
CA ALA A 138 -8.18 13.11 -3.69
C ALA A 138 -8.68 14.33 -4.49
N GLU A 139 -9.99 14.41 -4.69
CA GLU A 139 -10.66 15.45 -5.48
C GLU A 139 -10.26 16.87 -5.06
N SER A 140 -10.23 17.17 -3.75
CA SER A 140 -9.83 18.48 -3.23
C SER A 140 -8.40 18.87 -3.63
N THR A 141 -7.48 17.90 -3.67
CA THR A 141 -6.09 18.11 -4.11
C THR A 141 -6.04 18.40 -5.60
N ILE A 142 -6.79 17.66 -6.42
CA ILE A 142 -6.84 17.87 -7.88
C ILE A 142 -7.48 19.21 -8.21
N ASN A 143 -8.60 19.56 -7.57
CA ASN A 143 -9.28 20.84 -7.78
C ASN A 143 -8.36 22.02 -7.40
N ARG A 144 -7.62 21.91 -6.29
CA ARG A 144 -6.60 22.91 -5.91
C ARG A 144 -5.47 22.99 -6.94
N MET A 145 -5.03 21.85 -7.47
CA MET A 145 -3.94 21.78 -8.46
C MET A 145 -4.32 22.47 -9.77
N VAL A 146 -5.53 22.26 -10.28
CA VAL A 146 -5.99 22.84 -11.57
C VAL A 146 -6.59 24.25 -11.43
N SER A 147 -6.84 24.71 -10.20
CA SER A 147 -7.43 26.01 -9.89
C SER A 147 -6.81 27.20 -10.64
N PRO A 148 -5.48 27.32 -10.80
CA PRO A 148 -4.90 28.44 -11.54
C PRO A 148 -5.41 28.57 -12.98
N MET A 149 -5.58 27.43 -13.67
CA MET A 149 -6.11 27.42 -15.04
C MET A 149 -7.61 27.68 -15.09
N LEU A 150 -8.38 27.13 -14.14
CA LEU A 150 -9.81 27.40 -14.05
C LEU A 150 -10.09 28.88 -13.72
N SER A 151 -9.25 29.49 -12.88
CA SER A 151 -9.28 30.92 -12.59
C SER A 151 -8.97 31.75 -13.84
N LEU A 152 -8.01 31.33 -14.65
CA LEU A 152 -7.69 32.02 -15.91
C LEU A 152 -8.86 31.94 -16.91
N ILE A 153 -9.49 30.76 -17.06
CA ILE A 153 -10.66 30.61 -17.94
C ILE A 153 -11.81 31.50 -17.46
N ARG A 154 -12.06 31.52 -16.13
CA ARG A 154 -13.06 32.40 -15.50
C ARG A 154 -12.81 33.87 -15.82
N GLN A 155 -11.56 34.32 -15.66
CA GLN A 155 -11.17 35.70 -15.96
C GLN A 155 -11.37 36.04 -17.44
N LYS A 156 -10.96 35.16 -18.36
CA LYS A 156 -11.11 35.38 -19.80
C LYS A 156 -12.58 35.31 -20.26
N ALA A 157 -13.44 34.64 -19.51
CA ALA A 157 -14.88 34.57 -19.76
C ALA A 157 -15.66 35.78 -19.19
N GLY A 158 -15.00 36.70 -18.48
CA GLY A 158 -15.65 37.86 -17.87
C GLY A 158 -16.42 37.56 -16.59
N PHE A 159 -16.23 36.38 -15.97
CA PHE A 159 -16.88 36.04 -14.72
C PHE A 159 -16.17 36.62 -13.50
N VAL A 160 -16.94 36.90 -12.45
CA VAL A 160 -16.42 37.36 -11.16
C VAL A 160 -15.63 36.25 -10.48
N SER A 161 -14.54 36.60 -9.77
CA SER A 161 -13.64 35.66 -9.09
C SER A 161 -14.34 34.68 -8.13
N VAL A 162 -15.47 35.07 -7.53
CA VAL A 162 -16.28 34.24 -6.60
C VAL A 162 -17.23 33.24 -7.26
N THR A 163 -17.27 33.20 -8.60
CA THR A 163 -18.17 32.28 -9.33
C THR A 163 -17.90 30.82 -8.91
N PRO A 164 -18.93 30.07 -8.45
CA PRO A 164 -18.79 28.68 -8.05
C PRO A 164 -18.18 27.81 -9.15
N LEU A 165 -17.41 26.78 -8.76
CA LEU A 165 -16.79 25.88 -9.73
C LEU A 165 -17.83 25.10 -10.55
N SER A 166 -18.95 24.72 -9.94
CA SER A 166 -20.08 24.08 -10.61
C SER A 166 -20.64 24.95 -11.74
N ALA A 167 -20.78 26.25 -11.49
CA ALA A 167 -21.27 27.22 -12.48
C ALA A 167 -20.33 27.33 -13.69
N LEU A 168 -19.00 27.19 -13.51
CA LEU A 168 -18.07 27.14 -14.64
C LEU A 168 -18.30 25.94 -15.55
N PHE A 169 -18.69 24.79 -14.99
CA PHE A 169 -18.92 23.57 -15.77
C PHE A 169 -20.27 23.56 -16.48
N THR A 170 -21.26 24.31 -15.98
CA THR A 170 -22.64 24.29 -16.50
C THR A 170 -23.02 25.51 -17.33
N LEU A 171 -22.49 26.70 -17.02
CA LEU A 171 -22.93 27.97 -17.63
C LEU A 171 -22.12 28.36 -18.87
N LEU A 172 -20.95 27.75 -19.09
CA LEU A 172 -20.12 28.09 -20.23
C LEU A 172 -20.61 27.34 -21.48
N PRO A 173 -20.72 28.04 -22.64
CA PRO A 173 -21.16 27.42 -23.88
C PRO A 173 -20.12 26.43 -24.45
N PHE A 174 -18.89 26.45 -23.92
CA PHE A 174 -17.83 25.51 -24.24
C PHE A 174 -17.56 24.60 -23.03
N SER A 175 -17.54 23.28 -23.26
CA SER A 175 -17.44 22.29 -22.19
C SER A 175 -16.05 22.30 -21.53
N ILE A 176 -15.97 22.67 -20.26
CA ILE A 176 -14.75 22.45 -19.46
C ILE A 176 -14.87 21.09 -18.76
N GLN A 177 -13.87 20.24 -18.90
CA GLN A 177 -13.88 18.93 -18.25
C GLN A 177 -13.51 19.01 -16.77
N GLN A 178 -14.19 18.22 -15.95
CA GLN A 178 -13.81 18.05 -14.54
C GLN A 178 -12.54 17.18 -14.45
N ALA A 179 -11.44 17.76 -13.97
CA ALA A 179 -10.15 17.09 -13.88
C ALA A 179 -10.20 15.80 -13.04
N PHE A 180 -10.86 15.83 -11.88
CA PHE A 180 -10.97 14.65 -11.03
C PHE A 180 -11.70 13.50 -11.72
N GLY A 181 -12.87 13.76 -12.30
CA GLY A 181 -13.65 12.76 -13.03
C GLY A 181 -12.86 12.15 -14.19
N ARG A 182 -12.12 12.98 -14.94
CA ARG A 182 -11.27 12.49 -16.03
C ARG A 182 -10.14 11.58 -15.53
N PHE A 183 -9.41 11.99 -14.49
CA PHE A 183 -8.33 11.17 -13.95
C PHE A 183 -8.85 9.88 -13.34
N LEU A 184 -9.96 9.93 -12.60
CA LEU A 184 -10.61 8.73 -12.08
C LEU A 184 -11.02 7.78 -13.21
N SER A 185 -11.67 8.29 -14.26
CA SER A 185 -12.07 7.49 -15.42
C SER A 185 -10.87 6.82 -16.10
N SER A 186 -9.75 7.52 -16.26
CA SER A 186 -8.53 6.98 -16.87
C SER A 186 -7.91 5.86 -16.03
N HIS A 187 -7.85 6.04 -14.71
CA HIS A 187 -7.38 5.02 -13.78
C HIS A 187 -8.31 3.80 -13.76
N VAL A 188 -9.63 4.02 -13.71
CA VAL A 188 -10.64 2.95 -13.74
C VAL A 188 -10.51 2.12 -15.02
N ALA A 189 -10.44 2.78 -16.18
CA ALA A 189 -10.29 2.11 -17.47
C ALA A 189 -8.98 1.29 -17.55
N SER A 190 -7.87 1.84 -17.02
CA SER A 190 -6.58 1.15 -16.97
C SER A 190 -6.63 -0.12 -16.11
N TRP A 191 -7.21 -0.03 -14.91
CA TRP A 191 -7.39 -1.20 -14.04
C TRP A 191 -8.38 -2.21 -14.60
N GLN A 192 -9.46 -1.76 -15.23
CA GLN A 192 -10.42 -2.65 -15.88
C GLN A 192 -9.76 -3.43 -17.02
N LYS A 193 -8.91 -2.80 -17.83
CA LYS A 193 -8.13 -3.49 -18.86
C LYS A 193 -7.21 -4.57 -18.26
N ILE A 194 -6.56 -4.27 -17.14
CA ILE A 194 -5.71 -5.24 -16.42
C ILE A 194 -6.54 -6.41 -15.87
N PHE A 195 -7.72 -6.14 -15.34
CA PHE A 195 -8.58 -7.15 -14.72
C PHE A 195 -9.31 -8.03 -15.73
N SER A 196 -9.62 -7.51 -16.91
CA SER A 196 -10.33 -8.27 -17.95
C SER A 196 -9.40 -9.09 -18.85
N HIS A 197 -8.15 -8.65 -19.06
CA HIS A 197 -7.27 -9.29 -20.04
C HIS A 197 -6.63 -10.59 -19.49
N PRO A 198 -6.73 -11.74 -20.19
CA PRO A 198 -6.22 -13.02 -19.70
C PRO A 198 -4.74 -13.02 -19.31
N SER A 199 -3.89 -12.37 -20.11
CA SER A 199 -2.43 -12.32 -19.87
C SER A 199 -2.06 -11.60 -18.56
N TYR A 200 -2.91 -10.72 -18.05
CA TYR A 200 -2.65 -9.98 -16.81
C TYR A 200 -3.33 -10.61 -15.59
N LYS A 201 -4.04 -11.73 -15.74
CA LYS A 201 -4.76 -12.39 -14.64
C LYS A 201 -3.86 -12.71 -13.44
N LEU A 202 -2.63 -13.16 -13.68
CA LEU A 202 -1.68 -13.44 -12.60
C LEU A 202 -1.29 -12.17 -11.83
N PHE A 203 -0.95 -11.11 -12.57
CA PHE A 203 -0.62 -9.80 -11.99
C PHE A 203 -1.81 -9.19 -11.25
N ALA A 204 -3.00 -9.26 -11.83
CA ALA A 204 -4.25 -8.79 -11.25
C ALA A 204 -4.57 -9.50 -9.92
N ASN A 205 -4.45 -10.83 -9.90
CA ASN A 205 -4.57 -11.63 -8.67
C ASN A 205 -3.55 -11.21 -7.62
N TYR A 206 -2.29 -11.00 -8.03
CA TYR A 206 -1.23 -10.55 -7.13
C TYR A 206 -1.54 -9.18 -6.54
N MET A 207 -1.95 -8.19 -7.34
CA MET A 207 -2.28 -6.84 -6.86
C MET A 207 -3.46 -6.83 -5.90
N ILE A 208 -4.51 -7.63 -6.17
CA ILE A 208 -5.64 -7.78 -5.25
C ILE A 208 -5.20 -8.47 -3.97
N THR A 209 -4.41 -9.55 -4.05
CA THR A 209 -3.91 -10.28 -2.88
C THR A 209 -2.96 -9.42 -2.05
N TYR A 210 -2.11 -8.62 -2.68
CA TYR A 210 -1.26 -7.64 -2.04
C TYR A 210 -2.09 -6.58 -1.29
N LEU A 211 -3.14 -6.06 -1.92
CA LEU A 211 -4.02 -5.08 -1.30
C LEU A 211 -4.84 -5.69 -0.16
N GLN A 212 -5.35 -6.92 -0.30
CA GLN A 212 -5.96 -7.70 0.79
C GLN A 212 -4.98 -7.91 1.93
N GLY A 213 -3.75 -8.24 1.57
CA GLY A 213 -2.51 -8.23 2.35
C GLY A 213 -2.44 -7.06 3.29
N PHE A 214 -2.36 -5.90 2.66
CA PHE A 214 -2.13 -4.60 3.27
C PHE A 214 -3.33 -4.08 4.09
N LEU A 215 -4.55 -4.41 3.67
CA LEU A 215 -5.78 -3.97 4.34
C LEU A 215 -6.22 -4.89 5.48
N ASP A 216 -5.62 -6.08 5.58
CA ASP A 216 -6.02 -7.15 6.50
C ASP A 216 -7.46 -7.61 6.30
N CYS A 217 -7.87 -7.71 5.03
CA CYS A 217 -9.19 -8.21 4.67
C CYS A 217 -9.11 -9.55 3.96
N ASP A 218 -10.04 -10.44 4.30
CA ASP A 218 -10.19 -11.75 3.65
C ASP A 218 -10.99 -11.61 2.34
N ALA A 219 -11.95 -10.68 2.34
CA ALA A 219 -12.80 -10.38 1.19
C ALA A 219 -12.07 -9.52 0.16
N CYS A 220 -12.60 -9.50 -1.06
CA CYS A 220 -12.04 -8.67 -2.12
C CYS A 220 -12.17 -7.18 -1.75
N PRO A 221 -11.14 -6.33 -1.96
CA PRO A 221 -11.20 -4.90 -1.64
C PRO A 221 -12.31 -4.15 -2.40
N SER A 222 -12.83 -4.71 -3.49
CA SER A 222 -13.95 -4.15 -4.26
C SER A 222 -15.32 -4.28 -3.58
N THR A 223 -15.47 -5.20 -2.62
CA THR A 223 -16.76 -5.50 -1.97
C THR A 223 -16.89 -4.94 -0.56
N ILE A 224 -15.83 -4.30 -0.04
CA ILE A 224 -15.77 -3.80 1.34
C ILE A 224 -15.78 -2.27 1.37
N ASP A 225 -16.28 -1.69 2.48
CA ASP A 225 -16.11 -0.26 2.74
C ASP A 225 -14.64 0.06 3.03
N LEU A 226 -13.97 0.69 2.07
CA LEU A 226 -12.55 1.07 2.14
C LEU A 226 -12.28 2.35 2.95
N GLU A 227 -13.32 3.07 3.40
CA GLU A 227 -13.15 4.34 4.10
C GLU A 227 -12.31 4.23 5.38
N SER A 228 -12.34 3.08 6.07
CA SER A 228 -11.53 2.87 7.28
C SER A 228 -10.02 2.99 7.07
N TRP A 229 -9.55 2.91 5.82
CA TRP A 229 -8.13 3.02 5.49
C TRP A 229 -7.77 4.31 4.73
N SER A 230 -8.73 5.22 4.51
CA SER A 230 -8.49 6.49 3.79
C SER A 230 -7.43 7.38 4.47
N HIS A 231 -7.30 7.29 5.80
CA HIS A 231 -6.30 8.02 6.59
C HIS A 231 -4.89 7.39 6.58
N THR A 232 -4.71 6.24 5.92
CA THR A 232 -3.43 5.52 5.88
C THR A 232 -2.49 6.19 4.89
N PHE A 233 -1.35 6.71 5.38
CA PHE A 233 -0.44 7.53 4.59
C PHE A 233 0.04 6.85 3.30
N SER A 234 0.41 5.57 3.36
CA SER A 234 0.89 4.80 2.20
C SER A 234 -0.18 4.56 1.12
N LEU A 235 -1.47 4.60 1.48
CA LEU A 235 -2.57 4.38 0.55
C LEU A 235 -3.12 5.68 -0.04
N ARG A 236 -2.76 6.85 0.51
CA ARG A 236 -3.32 8.15 0.11
C ARG A 236 -3.24 8.45 -1.38
N THR A 237 -2.26 7.88 -2.07
CA THR A 237 -2.05 8.07 -3.51
C THR A 237 -1.96 6.77 -4.29
N HIS A 238 -2.27 5.64 -3.66
CA HIS A 238 -2.19 4.33 -4.29
C HIS A 238 -3.28 4.22 -5.37
N SER A 239 -2.88 4.02 -6.63
CA SER A 239 -3.81 4.06 -7.78
C SER A 239 -4.96 3.07 -7.64
N LEU A 240 -4.70 1.78 -7.39
CA LEU A 240 -5.77 0.76 -7.24
C LEU A 240 -6.71 1.06 -6.08
N PHE A 241 -6.18 1.26 -4.88
CA PHE A 241 -6.96 1.57 -3.68
C PHE A 241 -7.85 2.80 -3.89
N ASN A 242 -7.29 3.91 -4.39
CA ASN A 242 -8.05 5.12 -4.63
C ASN A 242 -9.05 4.98 -5.77
N SER A 243 -8.75 4.16 -6.80
CA SER A 243 -9.71 3.86 -7.86
C SER A 243 -10.93 3.15 -7.29
N LEU A 244 -10.73 2.13 -6.45
CA LEU A 244 -11.83 1.42 -5.78
C LEU A 244 -12.60 2.33 -4.82
N LEU A 245 -11.90 3.08 -3.96
CA LEU A 245 -12.50 3.97 -2.96
C LEU A 245 -13.29 5.13 -3.59
N PHE A 246 -12.74 5.79 -4.61
CA PHE A 246 -13.44 6.92 -5.23
C PHE A 246 -14.56 6.46 -6.16
N SER A 247 -14.42 5.29 -6.79
CA SER A 247 -15.54 4.67 -7.52
C SER A 247 -16.71 4.35 -6.59
N SER A 248 -16.45 3.78 -5.41
CA SER A 248 -17.51 3.42 -4.46
C SER A 248 -18.27 4.64 -3.94
N ARG A 249 -17.57 5.78 -3.72
CA ARG A 249 -18.22 7.07 -3.37
C ARG A 249 -19.17 7.59 -4.43
N LEU A 250 -18.95 7.21 -5.69
CA LEU A 250 -19.81 7.55 -6.84
C LEU A 250 -20.83 6.44 -7.15
N ASN A 251 -20.99 5.45 -6.26
CA ASN A 251 -21.83 4.27 -6.43
C ASN A 251 -21.47 3.39 -7.65
N PHE A 252 -20.23 3.46 -8.14
CA PHE A 252 -19.73 2.53 -9.16
C PHE A 252 -19.22 1.24 -8.51
N THR A 253 -19.82 0.12 -8.88
CA THR A 253 -19.43 -1.21 -8.41
C THR A 253 -18.48 -1.89 -9.38
N TRP A 254 -17.43 -2.52 -8.86
CA TRP A 254 -16.49 -3.29 -9.65
C TRP A 254 -16.92 -4.76 -9.74
N SER A 255 -17.27 -5.23 -10.95
CA SER A 255 -17.49 -6.65 -11.22
C SER A 255 -16.17 -7.33 -11.62
N LEU A 256 -15.38 -7.75 -10.63
CA LEU A 256 -14.17 -8.54 -10.91
C LEU A 256 -14.57 -9.98 -11.25
N LEU A 257 -14.13 -10.47 -12.41
CA LEU A 257 -14.30 -11.87 -12.86
C LEU A 257 -13.58 -12.88 -11.95
N PHE A 258 -12.70 -12.38 -11.08
CA PHE A 258 -11.96 -13.16 -10.09
C PHE A 258 -12.09 -12.45 -8.74
N ARG A 259 -12.52 -13.19 -7.72
CA ARG A 259 -12.55 -12.74 -6.32
C ARG A 259 -11.68 -13.70 -5.51
N PRO A 260 -10.35 -13.61 -5.62
CA PRO A 260 -9.47 -14.54 -4.95
C PRO A 260 -9.67 -14.34 -3.44
N PRO A 261 -10.07 -15.39 -2.70
CA PRO A 261 -9.94 -15.35 -1.25
C PRO A 261 -8.44 -15.30 -0.93
N ARG A 262 -8.08 -14.61 0.16
CA ARG A 262 -6.69 -14.52 0.58
C ARG A 262 -6.18 -15.91 0.97
N LYS A 263 -5.23 -16.44 0.20
CA LYS A 263 -4.78 -17.84 0.29
C LYS A 263 -4.10 -18.20 1.62
N ASP A 264 -3.50 -17.22 2.29
CA ASP A 264 -2.69 -17.44 3.51
C ASP A 264 -3.52 -17.40 4.81
N LEU A 265 -4.82 -17.13 4.73
CA LEU A 265 -5.64 -16.75 5.89
C LEU A 265 -6.83 -17.66 6.20
N HIS A 266 -7.07 -18.73 5.44
CA HIS A 266 -8.13 -19.67 5.82
C HIS A 266 -7.69 -20.38 7.10
N PRO A 267 -8.05 -19.92 8.32
CA PRO A 267 -9.37 -19.47 8.82
C PRO A 267 -9.35 -18.29 9.86
N ALA A 268 -8.48 -17.29 9.75
CA ALA A 268 -8.33 -16.23 10.77
C ALA A 268 -9.34 -15.08 10.59
N ILE A 269 -10.18 -14.82 11.60
CA ILE A 269 -11.20 -13.76 11.54
C ILE A 269 -10.55 -12.38 11.69
N PRO A 270 -10.68 -11.46 10.71
CA PRO A 270 -10.08 -10.13 10.76
C PRO A 270 -10.80 -9.27 11.79
N LEU A 271 -10.05 -8.47 12.54
CA LEU A 271 -10.64 -7.61 13.58
C LEU A 271 -11.62 -6.57 13.00
N ARG A 272 -11.51 -6.28 11.70
CA ARG A 272 -12.42 -5.40 10.98
C ARG A 272 -13.86 -5.95 10.88
N SER A 273 -14.04 -7.26 10.75
CA SER A 273 -15.38 -7.85 10.64
C SER A 273 -16.11 -7.84 11.99
N ILE A 274 -15.36 -7.78 13.09
CA ILE A 274 -15.87 -7.77 14.47
C ILE A 274 -16.11 -6.34 14.96
N LEU A 275 -15.17 -5.43 14.72
CA LEU A 275 -15.15 -4.10 15.32
C LEU A 275 -15.95 -3.05 14.51
N PRO A 276 -16.72 -2.18 15.19
CA PRO A 276 -17.24 -0.96 14.60
C PRO A 276 -16.13 -0.07 14.01
N LYS A 277 -16.47 0.72 12.99
CA LYS A 277 -15.53 1.55 12.21
C LYS A 277 -14.69 2.49 13.07
N GLU A 278 -15.30 3.13 14.07
CA GLU A 278 -14.63 4.06 14.99
C GLU A 278 -13.59 3.34 15.86
N LEU A 279 -13.98 2.20 16.45
CA LEU A 279 -13.10 1.39 17.30
C LEU A 279 -11.95 0.77 16.49
N PHE A 280 -12.22 0.32 15.27
CA PHE A 280 -11.20 -0.19 14.35
C PHE A 280 -10.18 0.89 13.94
N THR A 281 -10.64 2.14 13.81
CA THR A 281 -9.77 3.30 13.51
C THR A 281 -8.89 3.64 14.73
N SER A 282 -9.45 3.57 15.95
CA SER A 282 -8.68 3.79 17.20
C SER A 282 -7.53 2.80 17.38
N MET A 283 -7.65 1.58 16.84
CA MET A 283 -6.63 0.52 16.89
C MET A 283 -5.44 0.76 15.92
N LYS A 284 -5.41 1.86 15.14
CA LYS A 284 -4.38 2.10 14.12
C LYS A 284 -2.94 1.93 14.63
N ASN A 285 -2.63 2.41 15.84
CA ASN A 285 -1.30 2.29 16.42
C ASN A 285 -0.97 0.84 16.79
N VAL A 286 -1.95 0.07 17.25
CA VAL A 286 -1.77 -1.34 17.62
C VAL A 286 -1.51 -2.18 16.37
N ARG A 287 -2.32 -1.96 15.31
CA ARG A 287 -2.10 -2.57 13.98
C ARG A 287 -0.71 -2.27 13.43
N LYS A 288 -0.32 -1.00 13.43
CA LYS A 288 0.96 -0.57 12.84
C LYS A 288 2.18 -1.05 13.62
N ASN A 289 2.16 -0.96 14.95
CA ASN A 289 3.35 -1.19 15.77
C ASN A 289 3.50 -2.65 16.21
N PHE A 290 2.40 -3.39 16.31
CA PHE A 290 2.39 -4.76 16.83
C PHE A 290 1.82 -5.79 15.85
N GLY A 291 1.48 -5.39 14.62
CA GLY A 291 1.00 -6.31 13.59
C GLY A 291 -0.28 -7.06 13.97
N THR A 292 -1.12 -6.47 14.83
CA THR A 292 -2.34 -7.12 15.36
C THR A 292 -3.54 -6.79 14.47
N HIS A 293 -3.89 -7.73 13.60
CA HIS A 293 -4.86 -7.58 12.52
C HIS A 293 -6.01 -8.60 12.62
N PHE A 294 -5.76 -9.76 13.24
CA PHE A 294 -6.70 -10.89 13.30
C PHE A 294 -6.99 -11.30 14.74
N LEU A 295 -8.18 -11.87 14.94
CA LEU A 295 -8.59 -12.43 16.24
C LEU A 295 -7.64 -13.55 16.68
N ALA A 296 -7.11 -14.34 15.74
CA ALA A 296 -6.12 -15.40 15.99
C ALA A 296 -4.90 -14.90 16.79
N GLN A 297 -4.55 -13.62 16.69
CA GLN A 297 -3.43 -13.03 17.40
C GLN A 297 -3.77 -12.58 18.83
N LEU A 298 -5.05 -12.54 19.18
CA LEU A 298 -5.54 -12.15 20.51
C LEU A 298 -6.00 -13.34 21.34
N VAL A 299 -6.07 -14.53 20.76
CA VAL A 299 -6.52 -15.77 21.44
C VAL A 299 -5.34 -16.69 21.75
N THR A 300 -5.55 -17.61 22.68
CA THR A 300 -4.60 -18.69 23.01
C THR A 300 -4.31 -19.57 21.77
N PRO A 301 -3.17 -20.27 21.71
CA PRO A 301 -2.83 -21.17 20.59
C PRO A 301 -3.89 -22.23 20.29
N CYS A 302 -4.63 -22.70 21.30
CA CYS A 302 -5.73 -23.65 21.16
C CYS A 302 -7.10 -22.99 20.84
N SER A 303 -7.10 -21.70 20.47
CA SER A 303 -8.25 -20.83 20.17
C SER A 303 -9.40 -20.84 21.20
N SER A 304 -9.16 -21.39 22.39
CA SER A 304 -10.19 -21.59 23.41
C SER A 304 -10.49 -20.35 24.24
N ARG A 305 -9.48 -19.49 24.49
CA ARG A 305 -9.61 -18.31 25.34
C ARG A 305 -9.02 -17.07 24.70
N LEU A 306 -9.63 -15.92 24.98
CA LEU A 306 -9.06 -14.62 24.67
C LEU A 306 -7.96 -14.30 25.68
N LEU A 307 -6.81 -13.82 25.21
CA LEU A 307 -5.70 -13.39 26.07
C LEU A 307 -6.13 -12.16 26.87
N SER A 308 -5.81 -12.13 28.17
CA SER A 308 -6.11 -10.93 28.96
C SER A 308 -5.24 -9.76 28.51
N TRP A 309 -5.67 -8.53 28.82
CA TRP A 309 -4.86 -7.35 28.50
C TRP A 309 -3.46 -7.40 29.15
N LYS A 310 -3.33 -8.03 30.32
CA LYS A 310 -2.04 -8.26 31.00
C LYS A 310 -1.17 -9.23 30.19
N ASP A 311 -1.75 -10.30 29.65
CA ASP A 311 -1.03 -11.27 28.81
C ASP A 311 -0.57 -10.64 27.49
N LEU A 312 -1.41 -9.82 26.87
CA LEU A 312 -1.05 -9.13 25.62
C LEU A 312 0.11 -8.14 25.81
N ARG A 313 0.17 -7.45 26.95
CA ARG A 313 1.31 -6.60 27.32
C ARG A 313 2.57 -7.41 27.52
N PHE A 314 2.45 -8.51 28.24
CA PHE A 314 3.57 -9.42 28.49
C PHE A 314 4.15 -9.99 27.19
N LEU A 315 3.27 -10.39 26.26
CA LEU A 315 3.66 -10.88 24.93
C LEU A 315 4.10 -9.78 23.96
N LYS A 316 4.16 -8.51 24.42
CA LYS A 316 4.49 -7.33 23.60
C LYS A 316 3.66 -7.25 22.32
N ARG A 317 2.39 -7.66 22.37
CA ARG A 317 1.42 -7.54 21.27
C ARG A 317 0.61 -6.26 21.33
N VAL A 318 0.69 -5.53 22.43
CA VAL A 318 0.05 -4.23 22.64
C VAL A 318 0.98 -3.31 23.42
N SER A 319 0.61 -2.04 23.51
CA SER A 319 1.36 -1.06 24.30
C SER A 319 1.41 -1.45 25.77
N ASN A 320 2.62 -1.38 26.35
CA ASN A 320 2.84 -1.55 27.79
C ASN A 320 2.30 -0.37 28.62
N LYS A 321 1.98 0.76 27.98
CA LYS A 321 1.46 1.98 28.61
C LYS A 321 -0.03 2.17 28.34
N GLY A 322 -0.74 2.80 29.27
CA GLY A 322 -2.14 3.23 29.12
C GLY A 322 -3.16 2.39 29.90
N SER A 323 -4.44 2.69 29.74
CA SER A 323 -5.57 1.86 30.22
C SER A 323 -5.95 0.80 29.18
N VAL A 324 -6.88 -0.09 29.52
CA VAL A 324 -7.48 -1.02 28.55
C VAL A 324 -8.31 -0.20 27.55
N PRO A 325 -8.03 -0.29 26.23
CA PRO A 325 -8.72 0.53 25.25
C PRO A 325 -10.15 0.04 25.01
N ALA A 326 -11.05 0.95 24.64
CA ALA A 326 -12.46 0.66 24.40
C ALA A 326 -12.68 -0.43 23.34
N TRP A 327 -11.83 -0.49 22.29
CA TRP A 327 -11.92 -1.54 21.28
C TRP A 327 -11.72 -2.94 21.87
N PHE A 328 -10.87 -3.10 22.89
CA PHE A 328 -10.59 -4.39 23.50
C PHE A 328 -11.74 -4.80 24.41
N ASN A 329 -12.32 -3.86 25.15
CA ASN A 329 -13.51 -4.12 25.96
C ASN A 329 -14.70 -4.52 25.09
N TYR A 330 -14.90 -3.85 23.95
CA TYR A 330 -15.92 -4.24 22.98
C TYR A 330 -15.67 -5.65 22.45
N LEU A 331 -14.44 -5.94 22.02
CA LEU A 331 -14.07 -7.27 21.51
C LEU A 331 -14.28 -8.35 22.57
N PHE A 332 -13.87 -8.08 23.81
CA PHE A 332 -14.07 -8.97 24.94
C PHE A 332 -15.56 -9.31 25.13
N ASN A 333 -16.42 -8.29 25.20
CA ASN A 333 -17.87 -8.49 25.37
C ASN A 333 -18.52 -9.22 24.18
N PHE A 334 -17.99 -9.04 22.97
CA PHE A 334 -18.57 -9.61 21.76
C PHE A 334 -18.14 -11.06 21.50
N VAL A 335 -16.92 -11.43 21.91
CA VAL A 335 -16.29 -12.72 21.56
C VAL A 335 -16.36 -13.73 22.71
N VAL A 336 -16.50 -13.28 23.96
CA VAL A 336 -16.42 -14.12 25.17
C VAL A 336 -17.79 -14.58 25.64
N ILE A 337 -17.90 -15.86 26.06
CA ILE A 337 -19.14 -16.49 26.56
C ILE A 337 -19.54 -15.95 27.95
N SER A 338 -18.57 -15.77 28.85
CA SER A 338 -18.80 -15.23 30.18
C SER A 338 -17.60 -14.41 30.66
N ASN A 339 -17.87 -13.23 31.27
CA ASN A 339 -16.84 -12.26 31.65
C ASN A 339 -15.77 -12.81 32.62
N SER A 340 -16.07 -13.88 33.34
CA SER A 340 -15.13 -14.51 34.27
C SER A 340 -14.18 -15.53 33.62
N SER A 341 -14.56 -16.12 32.48
CA SER A 341 -13.89 -17.33 31.97
C SER A 341 -12.96 -17.09 30.80
N PHE A 342 -13.10 -15.94 30.10
CA PHE A 342 -12.38 -15.60 28.86
C PHE A 342 -12.59 -16.62 27.72
N PHE A 343 -13.54 -17.56 27.83
CA PHE A 343 -13.81 -18.55 26.79
C PHE A 343 -14.41 -17.91 25.55
N VAL A 344 -13.84 -18.21 24.40
CA VAL A 344 -14.29 -17.73 23.09
C VAL A 344 -15.52 -18.51 22.64
N LEU A 345 -16.54 -17.81 22.12
CA LEU A 345 -17.74 -18.41 21.55
C LEU A 345 -17.38 -19.41 20.43
N PRO A 346 -18.13 -20.51 20.26
CA PRO A 346 -17.84 -21.52 19.24
C PRO A 346 -17.65 -20.96 17.82
N GLN A 347 -18.43 -19.94 17.45
CA GLN A 347 -18.36 -19.26 16.15
C GLN A 347 -17.04 -18.50 15.89
N PHE A 348 -16.26 -18.21 16.93
CA PHE A 348 -14.98 -17.53 16.86
C PHE A 348 -13.80 -18.48 17.15
N ARG A 349 -14.05 -19.77 17.38
CA ARG A 349 -13.00 -20.77 17.55
C ARG A 349 -12.37 -21.07 16.20
N ILE A 350 -11.05 -21.17 16.21
CA ILE A 350 -10.28 -21.32 14.99
C ILE A 350 -9.61 -22.71 14.99
N PRO A 351 -9.90 -23.59 14.02
CA PRO A 351 -9.42 -24.99 14.03
C PRO A 351 -7.90 -25.08 13.96
N ASN A 352 -7.26 -25.97 14.72
CA ASN A 352 -5.80 -26.03 14.96
C ASN A 352 -4.88 -26.19 13.73
N SER A 353 -5.41 -26.31 12.51
CA SER A 353 -4.65 -26.51 11.25
C SER A 353 -4.09 -25.20 10.66
N HIS A 354 -3.57 -24.29 11.49
CA HIS A 354 -3.15 -22.96 11.08
C HIS A 354 -1.71 -22.90 10.61
N THR A 355 -1.52 -22.51 9.35
CA THR A 355 -0.30 -21.85 8.86
C THR A 355 -0.58 -20.36 8.70
N VAL A 356 -0.55 -19.61 9.80
CA VAL A 356 -0.43 -18.16 9.70
C VAL A 356 0.99 -17.88 9.18
N ALA A 357 1.11 -17.34 7.98
CA ALA A 357 2.36 -16.79 7.49
C ALA A 357 2.86 -15.77 8.52
N SER A 358 4.00 -16.11 9.14
CA SER A 358 4.73 -15.36 10.16
C SER A 358 3.88 -14.84 11.33
N ILE A 359 3.43 -15.74 12.21
CA ILE A 359 3.48 -15.41 13.64
C ILE A 359 4.96 -15.12 13.93
N SER A 360 5.31 -13.88 14.24
CA SER A 360 6.60 -13.59 14.85
C SER A 360 6.71 -14.50 16.07
N PHE A 361 7.57 -15.51 15.95
CA PHE A 361 7.79 -16.47 17.03
C PHE A 361 8.10 -15.68 18.29
N ILE A 362 7.43 -16.05 19.38
CA ILE A 362 7.71 -15.55 20.70
C ILE A 362 9.21 -15.79 20.93
N ASP A 363 9.97 -14.73 21.20
CA ASP A 363 11.36 -14.86 21.61
C ASP A 363 11.38 -15.41 23.04
N ILE A 364 11.44 -16.74 23.15
CA ILE A 364 11.38 -17.50 24.41
C ILE A 364 12.71 -17.39 25.19
N SER A 365 13.70 -16.66 24.67
CA SER A 365 15.09 -16.64 25.18
C SER A 365 15.32 -15.86 26.48
N ARG A 366 14.30 -15.28 27.13
CA ARG A 366 14.50 -14.43 28.32
C ARG A 366 13.64 -14.87 29.52
N ASN A 367 14.29 -15.62 30.42
CA ASN A 367 13.98 -15.89 31.83
C ASN A 367 12.62 -15.37 32.33
N TYR A 368 11.63 -16.26 32.34
CA TYR A 368 10.28 -16.00 32.82
C TYR A 368 10.11 -16.45 34.28
N LEU A 369 10.57 -15.63 35.23
CA LEU A 369 10.30 -15.81 36.66
C LEU A 369 9.12 -14.95 37.18
N PHE A 370 8.39 -14.26 36.30
CA PHE A 370 7.33 -13.32 36.70
C PHE A 370 6.02 -13.50 35.91
N ASN A 371 5.41 -14.68 35.95
CA ASN A 371 3.94 -14.79 35.92
C ASN A 371 3.48 -16.19 36.39
N PRO A 372 2.80 -16.35 37.54
CA PRO A 372 2.36 -17.67 38.04
C PRO A 372 1.22 -18.30 37.23
N GLN A 373 0.82 -17.69 36.11
CA GLN A 373 -0.34 -18.08 35.30
C GLN A 373 0.01 -18.83 34.02
N TRP A 374 1.28 -18.92 33.61
CA TRP A 374 1.66 -19.58 32.35
C TRP A 374 2.75 -20.62 32.60
N ALA A 375 2.57 -21.81 32.04
CA ALA A 375 3.52 -22.90 32.05
C ALA A 375 3.97 -23.19 30.62
N ILE A 376 5.26 -23.45 30.44
CA ILE A 376 5.84 -23.81 29.16
C ILE A 376 6.40 -25.23 29.31
N SER A 377 5.95 -26.16 28.48
CA SER A 377 6.52 -27.51 28.41
C SER A 377 7.04 -27.76 27.00
N PHE A 378 8.23 -28.35 26.90
CA PHE A 378 8.80 -28.71 25.61
C PHE A 378 8.29 -30.10 25.21
N ASN A 379 7.59 -30.20 24.08
CA ASN A 379 7.15 -31.48 23.55
C ASN A 379 8.22 -32.05 22.62
N ARG A 380 8.91 -33.09 23.08
CA ARG A 380 9.97 -33.78 22.31
C ARG A 380 9.43 -34.46 21.05
N ASN A 381 8.16 -34.85 21.01
CA ASN A 381 7.59 -35.56 19.86
C ASN A 381 7.27 -34.63 18.69
N THR A 382 6.89 -33.39 18.97
CA THR A 382 6.55 -32.38 17.95
C THR A 382 7.66 -31.34 17.75
N ASN A 383 8.77 -31.46 18.50
CA ASN A 383 9.87 -30.51 18.54
C ASN A 383 9.41 -29.05 18.72
N SER A 384 8.40 -28.84 19.57
CA SER A 384 7.72 -27.55 19.74
C SER A 384 7.47 -27.22 21.20
N PHE A 385 7.50 -25.94 21.55
CA PHE A 385 7.10 -25.46 22.88
C PHE A 385 5.57 -25.42 23.01
N LEU A 386 5.03 -26.12 23.99
CA LEU A 386 3.65 -26.03 24.43
C LEU A 386 3.57 -24.92 25.48
N VAL A 387 2.75 -23.90 25.21
CA VAL A 387 2.51 -22.79 26.14
C VAL A 387 1.08 -22.93 26.66
N GLY A 388 0.92 -23.22 27.96
CA GLY A 388 -0.36 -23.41 28.64
C GLY A 388 -0.57 -22.40 29.75
N ARG A 389 -1.83 -22.13 30.10
CA ARG A 389 -2.17 -21.32 31.28
C ARG A 389 -2.38 -22.25 32.48
N VAL A 390 -1.78 -21.95 33.62
CA VAL A 390 -1.99 -22.68 34.88
C VAL A 390 -3.40 -22.38 35.39
N ILE A 391 -4.27 -23.41 35.41
CA ILE A 391 -5.68 -23.29 35.83
C ILE A 391 -5.84 -23.63 37.33
N ILE A 392 -5.05 -24.58 37.83
CA ILE A 392 -5.03 -25.01 39.23
C ILE A 392 -3.54 -25.22 39.59
N LYS A 393 -3.10 -24.66 40.72
CA LYS A 393 -1.84 -25.06 41.36
C LYS A 393 -2.21 -26.08 42.41
N ASP A 394 -1.76 -27.32 42.27
CA ASP A 394 -1.83 -28.27 43.38
C ASP A 394 -0.96 -27.73 44.54
N PRO A 395 -1.49 -27.62 45.77
CA PRO A 395 -0.72 -27.26 46.93
C PRO A 395 0.11 -28.47 47.37
N GLY A 396 1.15 -28.78 46.60
CA GLY A 396 1.95 -29.97 46.85
C GLY A 396 3.02 -30.16 45.80
N ASN A 397 4.09 -29.38 45.91
CA ASN A 397 5.48 -29.77 45.67
C ASN A 397 6.31 -28.52 45.38
N SER A 398 6.81 -27.92 46.45
CA SER A 398 8.13 -27.30 46.42
C SER A 398 9.17 -28.39 46.17
N ILE A 399 9.86 -28.32 45.04
CA ILE A 399 11.33 -28.33 44.88
C ILE A 399 11.62 -27.78 43.48
#